data_AF-A0A8S3Q4T8-F1
#
_entry.id   AF-A0A8S3Q4T8-F1
#
_cell.length_a   1.000
_cell.length_b   1.000
_cell.length_c   1.000
_cell.angle_alpha   90.00
_cell.angle_beta   90.00
_cell.angle_gamma   90.00
#
_symmetry.space_group_name_H-M   'P 1'
#
loop_
_entity.id
_entity.type
_entity.pdbx_description
1 polymer ?
#
loop_
_entity_poly.entity_id
_entity_poly.type
_entity_poly.pdbx_seq_one_letter_code
_entity_poly.pdbx_strand_id
1 'polypeptide(L)'
;MIKESIDLVNGDADTMVQRILELSNAENILHQYRDLMHPGFYFVGDNLDMRTKVKNMTIYNQHKDHHMYQICACRKQDFRNHLDNTVVKGDANTVIWKLLYSTSSARDQGTLYAARNTINARNVTQDPADDFYAASDLVEKVTTAYIITGGLTHFGMESIDSLPCKNVYEGAVGNTNEMKEYIFDQARSFVKTFTLPEIPKLPEYGPNCNTYNCRYCGKKYKQPHSLRKHESSIHGHYDPLFAKEKVSSGKDNENESDGVSAYTKLVLTLGLLRMDHNDAIHMGDGSRMLRIDQFLVLYYKYCHCTKYAFGTLETIAQTEVLLTERQAHRLIWNRTVNHKGDANTNHPNDLDVEHCNKVFKDSAHSYRGVFTEKVVSRVSKSAMKVHEIIRQFDKMCNVHVPSGRHRT
;
A
#
# COMPACT_ATOMS: atom_id res chain seq x y z
N MET A 1 6.36 24.12 4.20
CA MET A 1 6.14 22.71 3.85
C MET A 1 4.86 22.11 4.42
N ILE A 2 4.65 21.90 5.74
CA ILE A 2 3.35 21.33 6.23
C ILE A 2 2.16 22.29 6.05
N LYS A 3 2.38 23.60 6.10
CA LYS A 3 1.35 24.62 5.87
C LYS A 3 0.87 24.68 4.40
N GLU A 4 1.75 24.40 3.45
CA GLU A 4 1.41 24.38 2.01
C GLU A 4 0.63 23.13 1.61
N SER A 5 0.71 22.06 2.41
CA SER A 5 -0.07 20.84 2.18
C SER A 5 -1.54 20.99 2.55
N ILE A 6 -1.89 21.99 3.36
CA ILE A 6 -3.27 22.25 3.82
C ILE A 6 -4.05 23.09 2.79
N ASP A 7 -3.37 23.92 2.00
CA ASP A 7 -4.00 24.72 0.95
C ASP A 7 -4.43 23.90 -0.29
N LEU A 8 -3.97 22.64 -0.40
CA LEU A 8 -4.32 21.70 -1.49
C LEU A 8 -5.81 21.31 -1.52
N VAL A 9 -6.56 21.52 -0.44
CA VAL A 9 -7.98 21.16 -0.39
C VAL A 9 -8.87 22.24 -1.03
N ASN A 10 -8.34 23.44 -1.30
CA ASN A 10 -9.10 24.58 -1.82
C ASN A 10 -8.55 25.21 -3.12
N GLY A 11 -7.61 24.58 -3.81
CA GLY A 11 -6.81 25.23 -4.87
C GLY A 11 -7.22 24.94 -6.31
N ASP A 12 -7.28 26.01 -7.09
CA ASP A 12 -7.63 26.18 -8.52
C ASP A 12 -7.00 25.17 -9.50
N ALA A 13 -7.69 24.86 -10.60
CA ALA A 13 -7.15 24.00 -11.67
C ALA A 13 -5.85 24.58 -12.26
N ASP A 14 -5.73 25.90 -12.26
CA ASP A 14 -4.53 26.63 -12.72
C ASP A 14 -3.29 26.34 -11.86
N THR A 15 -3.46 26.09 -10.56
CA THR A 15 -2.34 25.70 -9.67
C THR A 15 -1.78 24.31 -10.00
N MET A 16 -2.64 23.40 -10.45
CA MET A 16 -2.22 22.05 -10.86
C MET A 16 -1.49 22.11 -12.21
N VAL A 17 -1.99 22.89 -13.16
CA VAL A 17 -1.34 23.12 -14.46
C VAL A 17 0.03 23.79 -14.30
N GLN A 18 0.16 24.77 -13.41
CA GLN A 18 1.45 25.37 -13.11
C GLN A 18 2.43 24.39 -12.49
N ARG A 19 1.98 23.53 -11.56
CA ARG A 19 2.82 22.45 -11.02
C ARG A 19 3.27 21.47 -12.11
N ILE A 20 2.41 21.15 -13.07
CA ILE A 20 2.74 20.28 -14.22
C ILE A 20 3.84 20.94 -15.08
N LEU A 21 3.75 22.24 -15.33
CA LEU A 21 4.77 22.99 -16.07
C LEU A 21 6.11 23.05 -15.31
N GLU A 22 6.07 23.26 -14.00
CA GLU A 22 7.25 23.23 -13.14
C GLU A 22 7.92 21.86 -13.15
N LEU A 23 7.14 20.78 -13.03
CA LEU A 23 7.63 19.41 -13.10
C LEU A 23 8.25 19.12 -14.48
N SER A 24 7.60 19.54 -15.56
CA SER A 24 8.09 19.38 -16.93
C SER A 24 9.43 20.11 -17.15
N ASN A 25 9.57 21.32 -16.62
CA ASN A 25 10.83 22.08 -16.69
C ASN A 25 11.95 21.47 -15.84
N ALA A 26 11.64 21.06 -14.60
CA ALA A 26 12.59 20.33 -13.76
C ALA A 26 13.06 19.04 -14.46
N GLU A 27 12.17 18.41 -15.23
CA GLU A 27 12.48 17.20 -15.97
C GLU A 27 13.43 17.42 -17.15
N ASN A 28 13.23 18.49 -17.92
CA ASN A 28 14.15 18.86 -19.00
C ASN A 28 15.58 19.09 -18.47
N ILE A 29 15.68 19.70 -17.29
CA ILE A 29 16.95 19.89 -16.57
C ILE A 29 17.53 18.52 -16.15
N LEU A 30 16.73 17.64 -15.56
CA LEU A 30 17.16 16.28 -15.19
C LEU A 30 17.58 15.46 -16.41
N HIS A 31 16.96 15.66 -17.57
CA HIS A 31 17.34 15.00 -18.82
C HIS A 31 18.76 15.36 -19.26
N GLN A 32 19.17 16.62 -19.15
CA GLN A 32 20.54 17.04 -19.44
C GLN A 32 21.54 16.40 -18.46
N TYR A 33 21.19 16.28 -17.17
CA TYR A 33 22.04 15.60 -16.20
C TYR A 33 22.06 14.07 -16.38
N ARG A 34 21.00 13.47 -16.93
CA ARG A 34 20.92 12.02 -17.20
C ARG A 34 21.90 11.56 -18.29
N ASP A 35 22.23 12.43 -19.25
CA ASP A 35 23.22 12.13 -20.29
C ASP A 35 24.67 12.12 -19.72
N LEU A 36 24.88 12.76 -18.57
CA LEU A 36 26.14 12.75 -17.84
C LEU A 36 26.24 11.60 -16.82
N MET A 37 25.17 10.84 -16.59
CA MET A 37 25.16 9.74 -15.62
C MET A 37 25.74 8.44 -16.20
N HIS A 38 26.56 7.74 -15.40
CA HIS A 38 27.14 6.46 -15.79
C HIS A 38 26.05 5.44 -16.15
N PRO A 39 26.12 4.76 -17.31
CA PRO A 39 25.02 3.96 -17.86
C PRO A 39 24.60 2.78 -16.97
N GLY A 40 25.47 2.32 -16.07
CA GLY A 40 25.24 1.18 -15.18
C GLY A 40 24.70 1.49 -13.78
N PHE A 41 24.40 2.75 -13.42
CA PHE A 41 23.89 3.10 -12.08
C PHE A 41 22.70 4.07 -12.15
N TYR A 42 21.82 4.04 -11.14
CA TYR A 42 20.76 5.02 -10.90
C TYR A 42 20.81 5.49 -9.45
N PHE A 43 20.27 6.67 -9.15
CA PHE A 43 20.24 7.23 -7.81
C PHE A 43 18.82 7.19 -7.24
N VAL A 44 18.69 6.84 -5.97
CA VAL A 44 17.46 6.91 -5.17
C VAL A 44 17.77 7.70 -3.91
N GLY A 45 16.83 8.46 -3.38
CA GLY A 45 17.09 9.18 -2.14
C GLY A 45 15.89 9.28 -1.22
N ASP A 46 16.16 9.56 0.04
CA ASP A 46 15.16 9.73 1.07
C ASP A 46 15.60 10.79 2.10
N ASN A 47 14.62 11.40 2.74
CA ASN A 47 14.84 12.28 3.88
C ASN A 47 15.20 11.44 5.10
N LEU A 48 16.31 11.78 5.72
CA LEU A 48 16.85 11.06 6.85
C LEU A 48 16.98 11.98 8.05
N ASP A 49 16.12 11.69 9.04
CA ASP A 49 16.17 12.32 10.34
C ASP A 49 16.99 11.46 11.31
N MET A 50 17.97 12.10 11.96
CA MET A 50 18.74 11.50 13.04
C MET A 50 18.61 12.33 14.30
N ARG A 51 18.02 11.71 15.31
CA ARG A 51 17.99 12.28 16.65
C ARG A 51 19.37 12.28 17.27
N THR A 52 19.79 13.45 17.73
CA THR A 52 21.05 13.59 18.46
C THR A 52 20.86 13.06 19.88
N LYS A 53 21.57 11.97 20.24
CA LYS A 53 21.54 11.45 21.61
C LYS A 53 22.14 12.46 22.58
N VAL A 54 21.62 12.54 23.81
CA VAL A 54 22.05 13.50 24.85
C VAL A 54 23.57 13.52 25.06
N LYS A 55 24.22 12.34 25.01
CA LYS A 55 25.68 12.17 25.13
C LYS A 55 26.51 12.86 24.03
N ASN A 56 25.89 13.23 22.91
CA ASN A 56 26.53 13.88 21.76
C ASN A 56 26.12 15.36 21.64
N MET A 57 25.31 15.88 22.58
CA MET A 57 24.92 17.29 22.60
C MET A 57 26.08 18.15 23.11
N THR A 58 26.48 19.14 22.30
CA THR A 58 27.35 20.23 22.77
C THR A 58 26.50 21.39 23.25
N ILE A 59 27.08 22.29 24.06
CA ILE A 59 26.40 23.51 24.57
C ILE A 59 25.83 24.35 23.40
N TYR A 60 26.46 24.31 22.22
CA TYR A 60 26.06 25.07 21.03
C TYR A 60 25.02 24.38 20.12
N ASN A 61 24.83 23.06 20.28
CA ASN A 61 23.92 22.24 19.46
C ASN A 61 22.97 21.39 20.31
N GLN A 62 22.55 21.90 21.47
CA GLN A 62 21.52 21.23 22.26
C GLN A 62 20.19 21.15 21.49
N HIS A 63 19.56 19.97 21.51
CA HIS A 63 18.24 19.71 20.91
C HIS A 63 18.14 19.92 19.39
N LYS A 64 19.27 19.92 18.68
CA LYS A 64 19.29 19.93 17.22
C LYS A 64 19.37 18.50 16.70
N ASP A 65 18.34 18.08 15.99
CA ASP A 65 18.35 16.87 15.19
C ASP A 65 19.05 17.14 13.85
N HIS A 66 19.69 16.11 13.31
CA HIS A 66 20.29 16.20 11.99
C HIS A 66 19.28 15.78 10.94
N HIS A 67 18.89 16.71 10.09
CA HIS A 67 18.07 16.48 8.90
C HIS A 67 19.00 16.44 7.68
N MET A 68 18.98 15.34 6.93
CA MET A 68 19.81 15.17 5.73
C MET A 68 19.05 14.41 4.66
N TYR A 69 19.41 14.60 3.39
CA TYR A 69 18.88 13.81 2.29
C TYR A 69 19.95 12.79 1.86
N GLN A 70 19.66 11.50 2.04
CA GLN A 70 20.56 10.43 1.65
C GLN A 70 20.30 10.07 0.19
N ILE A 71 21.35 9.99 -0.63
CA ILE A 71 21.27 9.52 -2.02
C ILE A 71 22.07 8.22 -2.14
N CYS A 72 21.41 7.13 -2.52
CA CYS A 72 21.99 5.82 -2.78
C CYS A 72 22.14 5.59 -4.28
N ALA A 73 23.31 5.13 -4.71
CA ALA A 73 23.54 4.71 -6.10
C ALA A 73 23.32 3.19 -6.23
N CYS A 74 22.29 2.80 -6.94
CA CYS A 74 21.93 1.41 -7.21
C CYS A 74 22.42 1.00 -8.60
N ARG A 75 22.96 -0.21 -8.73
CA ARG A 75 23.46 -0.73 -10.02
C ARG A 75 22.26 -1.16 -10.88
N LYS A 76 22.22 -0.78 -12.15
CA LYS A 76 21.17 -1.22 -13.08
C LYS A 76 21.38 -2.71 -13.37
N GLN A 77 20.59 -3.57 -12.74
CA GLN A 77 20.15 -4.80 -13.40
C GLN A 77 18.96 -4.38 -14.27
N ASP A 78 18.97 -4.80 -15.54
CA ASP A 78 18.10 -4.32 -16.61
C ASP A 78 16.75 -3.78 -16.13
N PHE A 79 16.61 -2.45 -16.04
CA PHE A 79 15.45 -1.61 -16.37
C PHE A 79 15.83 -0.15 -16.03
N ARG A 80 15.35 0.80 -16.85
CA ARG A 80 15.92 2.15 -16.96
C ARG A 80 15.31 3.14 -15.93
N ASN A 81 16.15 4.08 -15.45
CA ASN A 81 16.01 5.27 -14.57
C ASN A 81 14.62 5.73 -14.03
N HIS A 82 14.55 6.12 -12.74
CA HIS A 82 13.34 6.62 -12.05
C HIS A 82 13.18 8.13 -11.95
N LEU A 83 11.91 8.48 -11.70
CA LEU A 83 11.38 9.74 -11.17
C LEU A 83 11.29 9.67 -9.65
N ASP A 84 11.03 10.82 -9.03
CA ASP A 84 11.07 11.05 -7.58
C ASP A 84 10.07 10.16 -6.81
N ASN A 85 10.54 9.52 -5.75
CA ASN A 85 9.79 8.55 -4.94
C ASN A 85 8.97 9.24 -3.82
N THR A 86 8.57 10.49 -4.01
CA THR A 86 7.87 11.29 -2.99
C THR A 86 6.44 10.82 -2.68
N VAL A 87 6.00 9.72 -3.29
CA VAL A 87 4.61 9.37 -3.40
C VAL A 87 4.31 8.11 -2.61
N VAL A 88 4.19 8.34 -1.30
CA VAL A 88 3.28 7.68 -0.38
C VAL A 88 3.16 6.13 -0.37
N LYS A 89 3.56 5.57 0.77
CA LYS A 89 3.38 4.19 1.27
C LYS A 89 1.94 3.67 1.22
N GLY A 90 1.50 2.97 0.18
CA GLY A 90 0.24 2.23 0.23
C GLY A 90 0.35 0.97 1.10
N ASP A 91 0.15 1.08 2.43
CA ASP A 91 0.03 -0.12 3.26
C ASP A 91 -1.44 -0.58 3.31
N ALA A 92 -1.78 -1.57 2.49
CA ALA A 92 -3.08 -2.23 2.50
C ALA A 92 -3.47 -2.72 3.92
N ASN A 93 -2.48 -3.04 4.79
CA ASN A 93 -2.77 -3.40 6.18
C ASN A 93 -3.43 -2.24 6.94
N THR A 94 -3.09 -0.99 6.66
CA THR A 94 -3.70 0.16 7.36
C THR A 94 -5.21 0.23 7.09
N VAL A 95 -5.63 -0.03 5.85
CA VAL A 95 -7.05 -0.11 5.48
C VAL A 95 -7.72 -1.29 6.16
N ILE A 96 -7.09 -2.47 6.08
CA ILE A 96 -7.58 -3.69 6.72
C ILE A 96 -7.76 -3.49 8.22
N TRP A 97 -6.80 -2.87 8.91
CA TRP A 97 -6.91 -2.60 10.33
C TRP A 97 -8.08 -1.68 10.65
N LYS A 98 -8.22 -0.57 9.92
CA LYS A 98 -9.30 0.40 10.16
C LYS A 98 -10.70 -0.20 9.95
N LEU A 99 -10.84 -1.12 8.99
CA LEU A 99 -12.15 -1.70 8.64
C LEU A 99 -12.47 -2.99 9.39
N LEU A 100 -11.46 -3.80 9.73
CA LEU A 100 -11.66 -5.17 10.19
C LEU A 100 -11.17 -5.41 11.62
N TYR A 101 -10.30 -4.55 12.17
CA TYR A 101 -9.69 -4.74 13.49
C TYR A 101 -10.31 -3.82 14.55
N SER A 102 -11.16 -4.37 15.42
CA SER A 102 -11.70 -3.66 16.58
C SER A 102 -11.55 -4.49 17.86
N THR A 103 -11.03 -3.88 18.92
CA THR A 103 -10.93 -4.54 20.23
C THR A 103 -12.30 -4.85 20.84
N SER A 104 -13.34 -4.13 20.43
CA SER A 104 -14.73 -4.38 20.87
C SER A 104 -15.27 -5.70 20.32
N SER A 105 -14.72 -6.21 19.22
CA SER A 105 -15.19 -7.44 18.58
C SER A 105 -14.58 -8.72 19.15
N ALA A 106 -13.99 -8.64 20.36
CA ALA A 106 -13.34 -9.77 21.03
C ALA A 106 -14.22 -11.02 21.19
N ARG A 107 -15.53 -10.83 21.31
CA ARG A 107 -16.51 -11.90 21.47
C ARG A 107 -17.20 -12.29 20.15
N ASP A 108 -16.97 -11.52 19.10
CA ASP A 108 -17.62 -11.71 17.81
C ASP A 108 -16.79 -12.69 16.97
N GLN A 109 -17.19 -13.96 17.01
CA GLN A 109 -16.51 -15.04 16.29
C GLN A 109 -16.43 -14.73 14.79
N GLY A 110 -15.28 -15.03 14.19
CA GLY A 110 -14.98 -14.71 12.80
C GLY A 110 -14.28 -13.35 12.61
N THR A 111 -14.41 -12.41 13.54
CA THR A 111 -13.71 -11.12 13.38
C THR A 111 -12.19 -11.24 13.50
N LEU A 112 -11.45 -10.35 12.84
CA LEU A 112 -9.98 -10.33 12.83
C LEU A 112 -9.40 -10.25 14.26
N TYR A 113 -10.02 -9.47 15.15
CA TYR A 113 -9.60 -9.37 16.55
C TYR A 113 -9.92 -10.64 17.36
N ALA A 114 -11.10 -11.24 17.14
CA ALA A 114 -11.42 -12.53 17.76
C ALA A 114 -10.43 -13.62 17.31
N ALA A 115 -10.13 -13.70 16.01
CA ALA A 115 -9.15 -14.63 15.45
C ALA A 115 -7.76 -14.45 16.07
N ARG A 116 -7.30 -13.20 16.21
CA ARG A 116 -6.04 -12.85 16.89
C ARG A 116 -5.96 -13.43 18.30
N ASN A 117 -7.06 -13.35 19.06
CA ASN A 117 -7.12 -13.89 20.42
C ASN A 117 -7.15 -15.43 20.41
N THR A 118 -7.90 -16.05 19.49
CA THR A 118 -7.99 -17.50 19.33
C THR A 118 -6.64 -18.14 19.02
N ILE A 119 -5.85 -17.54 18.12
CA ILE A 119 -4.51 -18.05 17.78
C ILE A 119 -3.42 -17.55 18.73
N ASN A 120 -3.78 -16.81 19.79
CA ASN A 120 -2.86 -16.25 20.79
C ASN A 120 -1.71 -15.43 20.17
N ALA A 121 -1.99 -14.62 19.14
CA ALA A 121 -1.01 -13.76 18.47
C ALA A 121 -0.73 -12.49 19.29
N ARG A 122 0.03 -12.64 20.39
CA ARG A 122 0.28 -11.59 21.39
C ARG A 122 1.16 -10.43 20.91
N ASN A 123 2.01 -10.67 19.92
CA ASN A 123 2.84 -9.67 19.27
C ASN A 123 2.05 -8.73 18.34
N VAL A 124 0.82 -9.09 17.98
CA VAL A 124 -0.06 -8.20 17.21
C VAL A 124 -0.60 -7.08 18.12
N THR A 125 -0.26 -5.85 17.76
CA THR A 125 -0.60 -4.59 18.44
C THR A 125 -1.85 -3.94 17.86
N GLN A 126 -2.29 -2.83 18.47
CA GLN A 126 -3.41 -2.04 17.97
C GLN A 126 -3.01 -1.21 16.74
N ASP A 127 -1.79 -0.67 16.70
CA ASP A 127 -1.22 -0.03 15.51
C ASP A 127 -0.42 -1.08 14.72
N PRO A 128 -0.80 -1.39 13.47
CA PRO A 128 -0.09 -2.37 12.64
C PRO A 128 1.32 -1.90 12.26
N ALA A 129 1.66 -0.62 12.42
CA ALA A 129 3.02 -0.11 12.16
C ALA A 129 4.03 -0.49 13.26
N ASP A 130 3.57 -0.78 14.48
CA ASP A 130 4.45 -1.12 15.60
C ASP A 130 5.13 -2.49 15.40
N ASP A 131 4.39 -3.47 14.89
CA ASP A 131 4.91 -4.77 14.46
C ASP A 131 4.23 -5.19 13.15
N PHE A 132 4.73 -4.62 12.05
CA PHE A 132 4.22 -4.85 10.71
C PHE A 132 4.19 -6.33 10.32
N TYR A 133 5.22 -7.10 10.71
CA TYR A 133 5.31 -8.51 10.33
C TYR A 133 4.29 -9.36 11.09
N ALA A 134 4.09 -9.11 12.38
CA ALA A 134 3.04 -9.77 13.15
C ALA A 134 1.65 -9.46 12.59
N ALA A 135 1.39 -8.18 12.29
CA ALA A 135 0.13 -7.73 11.72
C ALA A 135 -0.13 -8.36 10.34
N SER A 136 0.89 -8.36 9.49
CA SER A 136 0.89 -8.98 8.16
C SER A 136 0.57 -10.47 8.21
N ASP A 137 1.23 -11.20 9.10
CA ASP A 137 1.07 -12.65 9.28
C ASP A 137 -0.33 -13.01 9.78
N LEU A 138 -0.89 -12.22 10.71
CA LEU A 138 -2.27 -12.40 11.16
C LEU A 138 -3.27 -12.27 9.98
N VAL A 139 -3.13 -11.22 9.17
CA VAL A 139 -4.03 -10.98 8.03
C VAL A 139 -3.93 -12.11 7.02
N GLU A 140 -2.71 -12.58 6.71
CA GLU A 140 -2.49 -13.71 5.80
C GLU A 140 -3.17 -14.97 6.33
N LYS A 141 -2.92 -15.36 7.59
CA LYS A 141 -3.54 -16.53 8.22
C LYS A 141 -5.05 -16.48 8.22
N VAL A 142 -5.64 -15.33 8.60
CA VAL A 142 -7.10 -15.17 8.64
C VAL A 142 -7.66 -15.23 7.22
N THR A 143 -7.04 -14.56 6.25
CA THR A 143 -7.47 -14.61 4.85
C THR A 143 -7.44 -16.06 4.32
N THR A 144 -6.37 -16.81 4.59
CA THR A 144 -6.27 -18.23 4.20
C THR A 144 -7.39 -19.06 4.83
N ALA A 145 -7.68 -18.88 6.12
CA ALA A 145 -8.77 -19.59 6.78
C ALA A 145 -10.14 -19.29 6.15
N TYR A 146 -10.38 -18.03 5.77
CA TYR A 146 -11.59 -17.63 5.06
C TYR A 146 -11.68 -18.19 3.64
N ILE A 147 -10.55 -18.27 2.91
CA ILE A 147 -10.49 -18.92 1.59
C ILE A 147 -10.83 -20.40 1.71
N ILE A 148 -10.25 -21.10 2.68
CA ILE A 148 -10.53 -22.52 2.92
C ILE A 148 -12.01 -22.71 3.24
N THR A 149 -12.54 -21.95 4.20
CA THR A 149 -13.96 -22.04 4.63
C THR A 149 -14.92 -21.75 3.47
N GLY A 150 -14.63 -20.71 2.69
CA GLY A 150 -15.39 -20.41 1.49
C GLY A 150 -15.30 -21.52 0.45
N GLY A 151 -14.10 -22.09 0.25
CA GLY A 151 -13.86 -23.19 -0.69
C GLY A 151 -14.67 -24.43 -0.32
N LEU A 152 -14.66 -24.84 0.95
CA LEU A 152 -15.49 -25.93 1.45
C LEU A 152 -16.97 -25.69 1.16
N THR A 153 -17.44 -24.46 1.39
CA THR A 153 -18.83 -24.08 1.09
C THR A 153 -19.13 -24.11 -0.41
N HIS A 154 -18.22 -23.60 -1.24
CA HIS A 154 -18.33 -23.54 -2.71
C HIS A 154 -18.42 -24.92 -3.35
N PHE A 155 -17.63 -25.87 -2.85
CA PHE A 155 -17.59 -27.25 -3.35
C PHE A 155 -18.51 -28.21 -2.57
N GLY A 156 -19.22 -27.73 -1.55
CA GLY A 156 -20.12 -28.54 -0.74
C GLY A 156 -19.42 -29.64 0.06
N MET A 157 -18.23 -29.33 0.59
CA MET A 157 -17.40 -30.23 1.38
C MET A 157 -17.58 -29.96 2.88
N GLU A 158 -17.64 -31.00 3.71
CA GLU A 158 -17.71 -30.87 5.18
C GLU A 158 -16.35 -30.55 5.81
N SER A 159 -15.27 -31.07 5.21
CA SER A 159 -13.90 -30.88 5.66
C SER A 159 -12.94 -30.88 4.46
N ILE A 160 -11.67 -30.51 4.69
CA ILE A 160 -10.63 -30.48 3.64
C ILE A 160 -10.38 -31.89 3.06
N ASP A 161 -10.63 -32.92 3.86
CA ASP A 161 -10.44 -34.33 3.45
C ASP A 161 -11.69 -34.93 2.76
N SER A 162 -12.80 -34.19 2.72
CA SER A 162 -14.05 -34.63 2.09
C SER A 162 -14.00 -34.49 0.56
N LEU A 163 -14.73 -35.33 -0.18
CA LEU A 163 -14.89 -35.14 -1.62
C LEU A 163 -15.89 -34.02 -1.94
N PRO A 164 -15.70 -33.27 -3.04
CA PRO A 164 -16.64 -32.23 -3.45
C PRO A 164 -17.99 -32.82 -3.89
N CYS A 165 -19.08 -32.21 -3.43
CA CYS A 165 -20.45 -32.57 -3.83
C CYS A 165 -21.09 -31.54 -4.78
N LYS A 166 -20.48 -30.36 -4.93
CA LYS A 166 -20.91 -29.28 -5.82
C LYS A 166 -19.76 -28.87 -6.71
N ASN A 167 -20.08 -28.35 -7.90
CA ASN A 167 -19.11 -27.81 -8.86
C ASN A 167 -17.99 -28.81 -9.20
N VAL A 168 -18.30 -30.10 -9.28
CA VAL A 168 -17.32 -31.17 -9.53
C VAL A 168 -16.78 -31.07 -10.97
N TYR A 169 -15.51 -31.39 -11.17
CA TYR A 169 -14.95 -31.49 -12.52
C TYR A 169 -15.50 -32.73 -13.24
N GLU A 170 -16.17 -32.51 -14.37
CA GLU A 170 -16.77 -33.57 -15.20
C GLU A 170 -15.96 -33.87 -16.48
N GLY A 171 -14.82 -33.17 -16.69
CA GLY A 171 -14.00 -33.32 -17.89
C GLY A 171 -13.11 -34.56 -17.90
N ALA A 172 -12.41 -34.78 -19.01
CA ALA A 172 -11.59 -35.97 -19.21
C ALA A 172 -10.33 -35.96 -18.33
N VAL A 173 -10.08 -37.07 -17.63
CA VAL A 173 -8.88 -37.26 -16.81
C VAL A 173 -7.63 -37.17 -17.69
N GLY A 174 -6.73 -36.23 -17.38
CA GLY A 174 -5.47 -36.01 -18.10
C GLY A 174 -5.48 -34.86 -19.11
N ASN A 175 -6.64 -34.24 -19.40
CA ASN A 175 -6.68 -33.03 -20.21
C ASN A 175 -6.29 -31.79 -19.38
N THR A 176 -5.02 -31.43 -19.42
CA THR A 176 -4.49 -30.31 -18.63
C THR A 176 -5.14 -28.95 -18.99
N ASN A 177 -5.59 -28.75 -20.22
CA ASN A 177 -6.18 -27.47 -20.63
C ASN A 177 -7.62 -27.33 -20.10
N GLU A 178 -8.45 -28.35 -20.26
CA GLU A 178 -9.82 -28.36 -19.68
C GLU A 178 -9.79 -28.24 -18.16
N MET A 179 -8.85 -28.91 -17.50
CA MET A 179 -8.69 -28.82 -16.05
C MET A 179 -8.29 -27.41 -15.61
N LYS A 180 -7.40 -26.73 -16.36
CA LYS A 180 -7.04 -25.33 -16.10
C LYS A 180 -8.25 -24.40 -16.26
N GLU A 181 -9.00 -24.54 -17.36
CA GLU A 181 -10.19 -23.73 -17.60
C GLU A 181 -11.24 -23.90 -16.50
N TYR A 182 -11.51 -25.16 -16.11
CA TYR A 182 -12.37 -25.45 -14.97
C TYR A 182 -11.91 -24.77 -13.68
N ILE A 183 -10.61 -24.85 -13.33
CA ILE A 183 -10.07 -24.19 -12.13
C ILE A 183 -10.29 -22.68 -12.19
N PHE A 184 -10.03 -22.05 -13.34
CA PHE A 184 -10.24 -20.61 -13.52
C PHE A 184 -11.72 -20.22 -13.40
N ASP A 185 -12.62 -21.02 -13.97
CA ASP A 185 -14.06 -20.76 -13.87
C ASP A 185 -14.58 -20.91 -12.44
N GLN A 186 -14.09 -21.92 -11.71
CA GLN A 186 -14.44 -22.06 -10.29
C GLN A 186 -13.86 -20.94 -9.45
N ALA A 187 -12.62 -20.50 -9.70
CA ALA A 187 -12.04 -19.35 -9.01
C ALA A 187 -12.83 -18.06 -9.29
N ARG A 188 -13.26 -17.82 -10.54
CA ARG A 188 -14.10 -16.68 -10.90
C ARG A 188 -15.47 -16.73 -10.20
N SER A 189 -16.10 -17.91 -10.18
CA SER A 189 -17.37 -18.14 -9.50
C SER A 189 -17.27 -17.94 -7.99
N PHE A 190 -16.18 -18.41 -7.39
CA PHE A 190 -15.85 -18.21 -5.99
C PHE A 190 -15.73 -16.71 -5.66
N VAL A 191 -14.90 -15.99 -6.40
CA VAL A 191 -14.71 -14.55 -6.19
C VAL A 191 -16.03 -13.81 -6.33
N LYS A 192 -16.82 -14.12 -7.38
CA LYS A 192 -18.13 -13.50 -7.60
C LYS A 192 -19.11 -13.74 -6.45
N THR A 193 -19.05 -14.90 -5.81
CA THR A 193 -19.98 -15.28 -4.73
C THR A 193 -19.56 -14.71 -3.38
N PHE A 194 -18.26 -14.81 -3.04
CA PHE A 194 -17.76 -14.61 -1.68
C PHE A 194 -16.98 -13.31 -1.47
N THR A 195 -16.77 -12.50 -2.51
CA THR A 195 -16.20 -11.14 -2.35
C THR A 195 -17.29 -10.08 -2.51
N LEU A 196 -16.91 -8.81 -2.60
CA LEU A 196 -17.79 -7.71 -2.98
C LEU A 196 -17.67 -7.50 -4.51
N PRO A 197 -18.48 -8.20 -5.33
CA PRO A 197 -18.34 -8.14 -6.78
C PRO A 197 -19.00 -6.90 -7.40
N GLU A 198 -19.95 -6.28 -6.70
CA GLU A 198 -20.74 -5.18 -7.24
C GLU A 198 -20.00 -3.86 -7.09
N ILE A 199 -19.22 -3.55 -8.11
CA ILE A 199 -18.77 -2.18 -8.35
C ILE A 199 -20.02 -1.39 -8.76
N PRO A 200 -20.43 -0.35 -8.01
CA PRO A 200 -21.52 0.51 -8.43
C PRO A 200 -21.22 1.01 -9.84
N LYS A 201 -22.20 0.90 -10.75
CA LYS A 201 -22.06 1.53 -12.07
C LYS A 201 -21.90 3.03 -11.85
N LEU A 202 -20.67 3.52 -12.02
CA LEU A 202 -20.43 4.94 -12.03
C LEU A 202 -21.17 5.53 -13.24
N PRO A 203 -21.87 6.65 -13.09
CA PRO A 203 -22.44 7.34 -14.23
C PRO A 203 -21.34 7.63 -15.27
N GLU A 204 -21.65 7.46 -16.56
CA GLU A 204 -20.71 7.71 -17.68
C GLU A 204 -20.22 9.17 -17.70
N TYR A 205 -21.00 10.07 -17.12
CA TYR A 205 -20.57 11.43 -16.84
C TYR A 205 -19.85 11.47 -15.49
N GLY A 206 -18.60 11.91 -15.50
CA GLY A 206 -17.93 12.34 -14.27
C GLY A 206 -18.80 13.34 -13.52
N PRO A 207 -18.69 13.46 -12.19
CA PRO A 207 -19.48 14.41 -11.43
C PRO A 207 -19.32 15.79 -12.07
N ASN A 208 -20.43 16.31 -12.60
CA ASN A 208 -20.43 17.61 -13.26
C ASN A 208 -20.08 18.65 -12.19
N CYS A 209 -18.84 19.13 -12.30
CA CYS A 209 -18.28 20.40 -11.85
C CYS A 209 -17.87 20.59 -10.38
N ASN A 210 -16.78 21.34 -10.24
CA ASN A 210 -16.35 22.09 -9.05
C ASN A 210 -17.34 23.20 -8.62
N THR A 211 -18.54 23.26 -9.21
CA THR A 211 -19.58 24.20 -8.77
C THR A 211 -20.56 23.44 -7.89
N TYR A 212 -20.79 23.93 -6.67
CA TYR A 212 -21.58 23.24 -5.66
C TYR A 212 -23.08 23.23 -6.02
N ASN A 213 -23.46 22.52 -7.07
CA ASN A 213 -24.83 22.43 -7.55
C ASN A 213 -25.46 21.11 -7.10
N CYS A 214 -26.71 21.16 -6.66
CA CYS A 214 -27.47 19.96 -6.34
C CYS A 214 -27.71 19.13 -7.60
N ARG A 215 -27.31 17.85 -7.55
CA ARG A 215 -27.50 16.92 -8.68
C ARG A 215 -28.96 16.60 -9.00
N TYR A 216 -29.86 16.81 -8.03
CA TYR A 216 -31.28 16.45 -8.15
C TYR A 216 -32.18 17.62 -8.56
N CYS A 217 -31.84 18.86 -8.18
CA CYS A 217 -32.67 20.03 -8.49
C CYS A 217 -31.89 21.22 -9.07
N GLY A 218 -30.59 21.07 -9.31
CA GLY A 218 -29.75 22.10 -9.95
C GLY A 218 -29.45 23.33 -9.09
N LYS A 219 -29.91 23.39 -7.83
CA LYS A 219 -29.68 24.54 -6.92
C LYS A 219 -28.19 24.73 -6.64
N LYS A 220 -27.69 25.96 -6.79
CA LYS A 220 -26.29 26.33 -6.54
C LYS A 220 -26.07 26.67 -5.07
N TYR A 221 -24.91 26.26 -4.55
CA TYR A 221 -24.46 26.52 -3.19
C TYR A 221 -23.08 27.16 -3.21
N LYS A 222 -22.71 27.83 -2.10
CA LYS A 222 -21.37 28.43 -1.93
C LYS A 222 -20.39 27.52 -1.22
N GLN A 223 -20.88 26.49 -0.52
CA GLN A 223 -20.08 25.65 0.37
C GLN A 223 -20.49 24.17 0.21
N PRO A 224 -19.55 23.21 0.22
CA PRO A 224 -19.86 21.79 0.06
C PRO A 224 -20.78 21.26 1.15
N HIS A 225 -20.60 21.74 2.39
CA HIS A 225 -21.47 21.35 3.52
C HIS A 225 -22.94 21.74 3.28
N SER A 226 -23.20 22.94 2.74
CA SER A 226 -24.56 23.41 2.48
C SER A 226 -25.24 22.63 1.36
N LEU A 227 -24.47 22.25 0.33
CA LEU A 227 -24.92 21.35 -0.72
C LEU A 227 -25.30 19.98 -0.14
N ARG A 228 -24.40 19.34 0.61
CA ARG A 228 -24.66 18.03 1.24
C ARG A 228 -25.87 18.05 2.16
N LYS A 229 -26.00 19.11 2.97
CA LYS A 229 -27.17 19.29 3.84
C LYS A 229 -28.46 19.34 3.02
N HIS A 230 -28.46 20.09 1.93
CA HIS A 230 -29.62 20.16 1.04
C HIS A 230 -29.94 18.81 0.38
N GLU A 231 -28.95 18.10 -0.17
CA GLU A 231 -29.13 16.77 -0.76
C GLU A 231 -29.74 15.79 0.26
N SER A 232 -29.25 15.82 1.50
CA SER A 232 -29.79 14.98 2.57
C SER A 232 -31.21 15.37 3.01
N SER A 233 -31.48 16.66 3.19
CA SER A 233 -32.75 17.12 3.77
C SER A 233 -33.90 17.19 2.78
N ILE A 234 -33.61 17.44 1.50
CA ILE A 234 -34.63 17.61 0.45
C ILE A 234 -34.77 16.36 -0.42
N HIS A 235 -33.66 15.66 -0.68
CA HIS A 235 -33.65 14.52 -1.59
C HIS A 235 -33.42 13.18 -0.89
N GLY A 236 -33.25 13.17 0.45
CA GLY A 236 -32.99 11.96 1.21
C GLY A 236 -31.65 11.30 0.87
N HIS A 237 -30.77 11.98 0.15
CA HIS A 237 -29.50 11.44 -0.29
C HIS A 237 -28.37 11.90 0.65
N TYR A 238 -27.81 10.95 1.39
CA TYR A 238 -26.71 11.20 2.32
C TYR A 238 -25.38 10.87 1.66
N ASP A 239 -24.40 11.75 1.83
CA ASP A 239 -23.01 11.41 1.50
C ASP A 239 -22.49 10.40 2.54
N PRO A 240 -22.13 9.16 2.14
CA PRO A 240 -21.69 8.12 3.07
C PRO A 240 -20.49 8.53 3.92
N LEU A 241 -19.64 9.46 3.44
CA LEU A 241 -18.47 9.95 4.16
C LEU A 241 -18.79 10.97 5.26
N PHE A 242 -19.99 11.54 5.25
CA PHE A 242 -20.42 12.59 6.19
C PHE A 242 -21.72 12.26 6.92
N ALA A 243 -22.19 11.01 6.80
CA ALA A 243 -23.20 10.48 7.69
C ALA A 243 -22.63 10.50 9.11
N LYS A 244 -22.93 11.55 9.88
CA LYS A 244 -22.76 11.51 11.33
C LYS A 244 -23.50 10.28 11.82
N GLU A 245 -22.87 9.51 12.69
CA GLU A 245 -23.47 8.42 13.47
C GLU A 245 -24.83 8.87 14.04
N LYS A 246 -25.87 8.67 13.24
CA LYS A 246 -27.25 8.60 13.66
C LYS A 246 -27.77 7.34 13.01
N VAL A 247 -27.26 6.22 13.50
CA VAL A 247 -28.10 5.02 13.58
C VAL A 247 -29.15 5.34 14.65
N SER A 248 -30.11 6.21 14.30
CA SER A 248 -31.42 6.12 14.93
C SER A 248 -31.96 4.78 14.47
N SER A 249 -32.30 3.93 15.44
CA SER A 249 -33.10 2.72 15.29
C SER A 249 -34.43 3.07 14.61
N GLY A 250 -34.39 3.25 13.29
CA GLY A 250 -35.53 3.33 12.41
C GLY A 250 -35.76 1.94 11.86
N LYS A 251 -36.90 1.35 12.22
CA LYS A 251 -37.40 0.14 11.57
C LYS A 251 -37.76 0.50 10.13
N ASP A 252 -36.80 0.33 9.22
CA ASP A 252 -37.09 0.24 7.79
C ASP A 252 -36.98 -1.24 7.41
N ASN A 253 -38.11 -1.77 6.94
CA ASN A 253 -38.33 -3.18 6.66
C ASN A 253 -37.55 -3.66 5.42
N GLU A 254 -37.09 -4.90 5.52
CA GLU A 254 -36.89 -5.88 4.43
C GLU A 254 -35.73 -5.66 3.44
N ASN A 255 -34.52 -5.78 3.96
CA ASN A 255 -33.56 -6.82 3.58
C ASN A 255 -32.45 -6.81 4.63
N GLU A 256 -32.57 -7.65 5.66
CA GLU A 256 -31.50 -7.89 6.64
C GLU A 256 -30.27 -8.45 5.89
N SER A 257 -29.44 -7.56 5.38
CA SER A 257 -28.09 -7.90 4.93
C SER A 257 -27.37 -8.46 6.15
N ASP A 258 -27.21 -9.78 6.19
CA ASP A 258 -26.45 -10.47 7.23
C ASP A 258 -25.09 -9.79 7.43
N GLY A 259 -24.93 -9.12 8.58
CA GLY A 259 -23.72 -8.39 8.91
C GLY A 259 -22.48 -9.29 8.92
N VAL A 260 -22.66 -10.59 9.21
CA VAL A 260 -21.59 -11.59 9.18
C VAL A 260 -21.17 -11.87 7.73
N SER A 261 -22.12 -12.08 6.83
CA SER A 261 -21.86 -12.22 5.39
C SER A 261 -21.19 -10.98 4.80
N ALA A 262 -21.67 -9.78 5.12
CA ALA A 262 -21.06 -8.53 4.64
C ALA A 262 -19.62 -8.36 5.15
N TYR A 263 -19.37 -8.60 6.43
CA TYR A 263 -18.02 -8.58 7.01
C TYR A 263 -17.11 -9.62 6.34
N THR A 264 -17.60 -10.84 6.17
CA THR A 264 -16.86 -11.94 5.54
C THR A 264 -16.45 -11.60 4.11
N LYS A 265 -17.37 -11.04 3.33
CA LYS A 265 -17.09 -10.56 1.96
C LYS A 265 -16.02 -9.46 1.96
N LEU A 266 -16.05 -8.55 2.93
CA LEU A 266 -15.04 -7.50 3.07
C LEU A 266 -13.66 -8.08 3.44
N VAL A 267 -13.60 -9.03 4.37
CA VAL A 267 -12.36 -9.76 4.73
C VAL A 267 -11.76 -10.42 3.50
N LEU A 268 -12.54 -11.18 2.75
CA LEU A 268 -12.08 -11.84 1.53
C LEU A 268 -11.65 -10.84 0.45
N THR A 269 -12.41 -9.75 0.26
CA THR A 269 -12.08 -8.74 -0.75
C THR A 269 -10.73 -8.07 -0.45
N LEU A 270 -10.54 -7.56 0.76
CA LEU A 270 -9.31 -6.88 1.15
C LEU A 270 -8.13 -7.86 1.28
N GLY A 271 -8.37 -9.05 1.83
CA GLY A 271 -7.37 -10.10 1.97
C GLY A 271 -6.84 -10.58 0.62
N LEU A 272 -7.74 -10.87 -0.33
CA LEU A 272 -7.35 -11.28 -1.68
C LEU A 272 -6.63 -10.15 -2.44
N LEU A 273 -7.11 -8.91 -2.37
CA LEU A 273 -6.40 -7.76 -2.98
C LEU A 273 -4.98 -7.61 -2.43
N ARG A 274 -4.82 -7.79 -1.11
CA ARG A 274 -3.50 -7.74 -0.46
C ARG A 274 -2.60 -8.89 -0.88
N MET A 275 -3.12 -10.13 -0.93
CA MET A 275 -2.35 -11.29 -1.39
C MET A 275 -1.93 -11.12 -2.85
N ASP A 276 -2.84 -10.64 -3.71
CA ASP A 276 -2.58 -10.31 -5.12
C ASP A 276 -1.50 -9.24 -5.25
N HIS A 277 -1.52 -8.22 -4.38
CA HIS A 277 -0.53 -7.15 -4.36
C HIS A 277 0.85 -7.65 -3.94
N ASN A 278 0.90 -8.45 -2.87
CA ASN A 278 2.15 -9.07 -2.42
C ASN A 278 2.72 -10.00 -3.49
N ASP A 279 1.90 -10.83 -4.11
CA ASP A 279 2.35 -11.72 -5.19
C ASP A 279 2.87 -10.92 -6.40
N ALA A 280 2.17 -9.85 -6.80
CA ALA A 280 2.64 -8.94 -7.85
C ALA A 280 4.00 -8.31 -7.51
N ILE A 281 4.22 -7.92 -6.24
CA ILE A 281 5.51 -7.43 -5.76
C ILE A 281 6.59 -8.50 -5.93
N HIS A 282 6.38 -9.71 -5.42
CA HIS A 282 7.42 -10.76 -5.47
C HIS A 282 7.74 -11.20 -6.91
N MET A 283 6.74 -11.13 -7.80
CA MET A 283 6.90 -11.40 -9.23
C MET A 283 7.47 -10.21 -10.02
N GLY A 284 7.54 -9.01 -9.43
CA GLY A 284 7.98 -7.79 -10.12
C GLY A 284 6.99 -7.30 -11.18
N ASP A 285 5.71 -7.65 -11.06
CA ASP A 285 4.66 -7.28 -12.03
C ASP A 285 4.08 -5.90 -11.72
N GLY A 286 4.76 -4.86 -12.19
CA GLY A 286 4.37 -3.47 -11.97
C GLY A 286 2.99 -3.13 -12.54
N SER A 287 2.60 -3.73 -13.66
CA SER A 287 1.29 -3.50 -14.27
C SER A 287 0.17 -4.06 -13.40
N ARG A 288 0.33 -5.26 -12.83
CA ARG A 288 -0.63 -5.82 -11.86
C ARG A 288 -0.69 -4.99 -10.59
N MET A 289 0.45 -4.52 -10.08
CA MET A 289 0.47 -3.61 -8.92
C MET A 289 -0.40 -2.36 -9.16
N LEU A 290 -0.28 -1.70 -10.31
CA LEU A 290 -1.09 -0.53 -10.63
C LEU A 290 -2.58 -0.81 -10.76
N ARG A 291 -2.96 -1.96 -11.35
CA ARG A 291 -4.37 -2.36 -11.40
C ARG A 291 -4.94 -2.54 -10.00
N ILE A 292 -4.18 -3.13 -9.09
CA ILE A 292 -4.61 -3.31 -7.70
C ILE A 292 -4.69 -1.95 -6.98
N ASP A 293 -3.72 -1.07 -7.23
CA ASP A 293 -3.71 0.31 -6.70
C ASP A 293 -4.98 1.10 -7.07
N GLN A 294 -5.54 0.88 -8.27
CA GLN A 294 -6.82 1.48 -8.67
C GLN A 294 -7.99 1.05 -7.77
N PHE A 295 -7.96 -0.16 -7.21
CA PHE A 295 -8.94 -0.59 -6.21
C PHE A 295 -8.59 0.00 -4.83
N LEU A 296 -7.32 -0.09 -4.43
CA LEU A 296 -6.88 0.36 -3.10
C LEU A 296 -7.07 1.87 -2.88
N VAL A 297 -6.95 2.70 -3.92
CA VAL A 297 -7.17 4.16 -3.80
C VAL A 297 -8.58 4.50 -3.30
N LEU A 298 -9.59 3.72 -3.70
CA LEU A 298 -10.97 3.88 -3.25
C LEU A 298 -11.08 3.59 -1.74
N TYR A 299 -10.46 2.50 -1.30
CA TYR A 299 -10.42 2.15 0.12
C TYR A 299 -9.61 3.13 0.96
N TYR A 300 -8.47 3.61 0.45
CA TYR A 300 -7.68 4.65 1.12
C TYR A 300 -8.50 5.93 1.29
N LYS A 301 -9.25 6.33 0.26
CA LYS A 301 -10.13 7.49 0.33
C LYS A 301 -11.24 7.30 1.36
N TYR A 302 -11.90 6.13 1.36
CA TYR A 302 -12.96 5.79 2.30
C TYR A 302 -12.47 5.76 3.75
N CYS A 303 -11.30 5.17 4.00
CA CYS A 303 -10.72 5.06 5.34
C CYS A 303 -10.03 6.34 5.85
N HIS A 304 -10.19 7.46 5.15
CA HIS A 304 -9.50 8.73 5.41
C HIS A 304 -7.96 8.59 5.49
N CYS A 305 -7.40 7.65 4.75
CA CYS A 305 -5.96 7.53 4.55
C CYS A 305 -5.53 8.50 3.44
N THR A 306 -5.68 9.81 3.70
CA THR A 306 -5.55 10.88 2.69
C THR A 306 -4.19 10.88 2.01
N LYS A 307 -3.12 10.67 2.79
CA LYS A 307 -1.77 10.49 2.26
C LYS A 307 -1.81 9.37 1.22
N TYR A 308 -2.20 8.15 1.62
CA TYR A 308 -2.22 6.94 0.79
C TYR A 308 -3.07 7.11 -0.47
N ALA A 309 -4.28 7.67 -0.32
CA ALA A 309 -5.16 7.95 -1.44
C ALA A 309 -4.53 8.92 -2.44
N PHE A 310 -3.95 10.03 -1.96
CA PHE A 310 -3.35 11.04 -2.83
C PHE A 310 -2.18 10.46 -3.61
N GLY A 311 -1.27 9.74 -2.96
CA GLY A 311 -0.10 9.25 -3.67
C GLY A 311 -0.38 8.08 -4.61
N THR A 312 -1.31 7.20 -4.25
CA THR A 312 -1.77 6.18 -5.21
C THR A 312 -2.41 6.83 -6.44
N LEU A 313 -3.25 7.86 -6.24
CA LEU A 313 -3.87 8.61 -7.33
C LEU A 313 -2.84 9.36 -8.19
N GLU A 314 -1.85 9.99 -7.56
CA GLU A 314 -0.75 10.68 -8.26
C GLU A 314 0.04 9.70 -9.11
N THR A 315 0.36 8.50 -8.58
CA THR A 315 1.06 7.48 -9.37
C THR A 315 0.24 7.05 -10.58
N ILE A 316 -1.05 6.79 -10.40
CA ILE A 316 -1.95 6.42 -11.50
C ILE A 316 -1.99 7.55 -12.55
N ALA A 317 -2.12 8.80 -12.11
CA ALA A 317 -2.12 9.95 -13.03
C ALA A 317 -0.79 10.07 -13.78
N GLN A 318 0.34 9.87 -13.09
CA GLN A 318 1.66 9.84 -13.68
C GLN A 318 1.79 8.77 -14.76
N THR A 319 1.32 7.56 -14.51
CA THR A 319 1.50 6.43 -15.45
C THR A 319 0.54 6.47 -16.63
N GLU A 320 -0.67 6.99 -16.44
CA GLU A 320 -1.72 6.98 -17.46
C GLU A 320 -1.77 8.26 -18.30
N VAL A 321 -1.40 9.42 -17.75
CA VAL A 321 -1.68 10.72 -18.39
C VAL A 321 -0.52 11.72 -18.34
N LEU A 322 0.21 11.82 -17.23
CA LEU A 322 1.14 12.94 -17.03
C LEU A 322 2.53 12.68 -17.60
N LEU A 323 3.00 11.43 -17.60
CA LEU A 323 4.34 11.08 -18.05
C LEU A 323 4.35 10.58 -19.50
N THR A 324 5.49 10.74 -20.17
CA THR A 324 5.72 10.09 -21.47
C THR A 324 5.70 8.56 -21.31
N GLU A 325 5.36 7.83 -22.37
CA GLU A 325 5.34 6.35 -22.36
C GLU A 325 6.62 5.74 -21.79
N ARG A 326 7.77 6.31 -22.16
CA ARG A 326 9.07 5.87 -21.68
C ARG A 326 9.20 6.02 -20.17
N GLN A 327 8.74 7.12 -19.59
CA GLN A 327 8.82 7.38 -18.16
C GLN A 327 7.78 6.58 -17.38
N ALA A 328 6.55 6.50 -17.88
CA ALA A 328 5.49 5.69 -17.31
C ALA A 328 5.95 4.23 -17.20
N HIS A 329 6.51 3.67 -18.28
CA HIS A 329 7.11 2.33 -18.28
C HIS A 329 8.16 2.19 -17.15
N ARG A 330 9.05 3.18 -16.99
CA ARG A 330 10.08 3.13 -15.95
C ARG A 330 9.48 3.22 -14.54
N LEU A 331 8.49 4.07 -14.33
CA LEU A 331 7.81 4.20 -13.05
C LEU A 331 7.06 2.92 -12.68
N ILE A 332 6.42 2.25 -13.64
CA ILE A 332 5.73 0.97 -13.47
C ILE A 332 6.70 -0.12 -13.00
N TRP A 333 7.79 -0.32 -13.74
CA TRP A 333 8.62 -1.53 -13.59
C TRP A 333 9.69 -1.46 -12.50
N ASN A 334 9.94 -0.29 -11.91
CA ASN A 334 11.00 -0.15 -10.90
C ASN A 334 10.46 0.19 -9.51
N ARG A 335 9.24 -0.28 -9.25
CA ARG A 335 8.64 -0.30 -7.91
C ARG A 335 9.22 -1.42 -7.04
N THR A 336 9.94 -2.37 -7.64
CA THR A 336 10.52 -3.52 -6.95
C THR A 336 12.02 -3.67 -7.26
N VAL A 337 12.74 -4.35 -6.36
CA VAL A 337 14.17 -4.65 -6.48
C VAL A 337 14.39 -6.14 -6.20
N ASN A 338 15.32 -6.76 -6.91
CA ASN A 338 15.67 -8.18 -6.75
C ASN A 338 17.17 -8.38 -6.59
N HIS A 339 17.64 -8.44 -5.34
CA HIS A 339 19.06 -8.70 -5.06
C HIS A 339 19.49 -10.15 -5.29
N LYS A 340 18.54 -11.10 -5.32
CA LYS A 340 18.84 -12.54 -5.46
C LYS A 340 18.94 -12.96 -6.93
N GLY A 341 18.20 -12.30 -7.81
CA GLY A 341 18.14 -12.63 -9.24
C GLY A 341 17.24 -13.82 -9.58
N ASP A 342 16.59 -14.43 -8.58
CA ASP A 342 15.67 -15.55 -8.77
C ASP A 342 14.24 -15.05 -9.04
N ALA A 343 13.37 -15.91 -9.58
CA ALA A 343 11.95 -15.61 -9.64
C ALA A 343 11.33 -15.59 -8.23
N ASN A 344 10.27 -14.79 -8.04
CA ASN A 344 9.54 -14.70 -6.76
C ASN A 344 10.41 -14.19 -5.58
N THR A 345 11.47 -13.42 -5.85
CA THR A 345 12.36 -12.86 -4.82
C THR A 345 12.47 -11.34 -4.84
N ASN A 346 11.62 -10.67 -5.63
CA ASN A 346 11.52 -9.22 -5.61
C ASN A 346 10.95 -8.74 -4.27
N HIS A 347 11.31 -7.53 -3.86
CA HIS A 347 10.69 -6.82 -2.75
C HIS A 347 10.48 -5.35 -3.13
N PRO A 348 9.66 -4.59 -2.38
CA PRO A 348 9.45 -3.18 -2.67
C PRO A 348 10.77 -2.39 -2.67
N ASN A 349 10.92 -1.48 -3.62
CA ASN A 349 12.09 -0.59 -3.70
C ASN A 349 12.16 0.33 -2.46
N ASP A 350 11.02 0.80 -1.95
CA ASP A 350 10.95 1.59 -0.70
C ASP A 350 11.58 0.83 0.49
N LEU A 351 11.32 -0.48 0.60
CA LEU A 351 11.91 -1.33 1.63
C LEU A 351 13.43 -1.44 1.47
N ASP A 352 13.95 -1.41 0.24
CA ASP A 352 15.39 -1.40 -0.02
C ASP A 352 16.07 -0.11 0.44
N VAL A 353 15.41 1.01 0.15
CA VAL A 353 15.86 2.34 0.61
C VAL A 353 15.83 2.40 2.14
N GLU A 354 14.80 1.84 2.78
CA GLU A 354 14.72 1.75 4.24
C GLU A 354 15.88 0.92 4.82
N HIS A 355 16.24 -0.21 4.20
CA HIS A 355 17.41 -0.98 4.60
C HIS A 355 18.71 -0.18 4.47
N CYS A 356 18.89 0.55 3.36
CA CYS A 356 20.05 1.41 3.15
C CYS A 356 20.14 2.54 4.19
N ASN A 357 19.00 3.16 4.51
CA ASN A 357 18.89 4.18 5.54
C ASN A 357 19.23 3.62 6.92
N LYS A 358 18.76 2.41 7.24
CA LYS A 358 19.07 1.74 8.50
C LYS A 358 20.57 1.46 8.64
N VAL A 359 21.20 0.88 7.61
CA VAL A 359 22.65 0.63 7.59
C VAL A 359 23.45 1.91 7.82
N PHE A 360 23.03 3.01 7.18
CA PHE A 360 23.64 4.32 7.41
C PHE A 360 23.46 4.80 8.85
N LYS A 361 22.23 4.77 9.38
CA LYS A 361 21.93 5.22 10.76
C LYS A 361 22.72 4.43 11.79
N ASP A 362 22.83 3.11 11.64
CA ASP A 362 23.59 2.25 12.55
C ASP A 362 25.09 2.59 12.51
N SER A 363 25.63 2.84 11.31
CA SER A 363 27.02 3.27 11.12
C SER A 363 27.27 4.65 11.73
N ALA A 364 26.35 5.60 11.52
CA ALA A 364 26.42 6.95 12.05
C ALA A 364 26.32 6.97 13.58
N HIS A 365 25.43 6.16 14.17
CA HIS A 365 25.30 6.03 15.63
C HIS A 365 26.50 5.36 16.29
N SER A 366 27.22 4.50 15.57
CA SER A 366 28.44 3.86 16.04
C SER A 366 29.64 4.81 16.05
N TYR A 367 29.58 5.93 15.32
CA TYR A 367 30.62 6.95 15.33
C TYR A 367 30.70 7.66 16.69
N ARG A 368 31.90 7.71 17.27
CA ARG A 368 32.15 8.25 18.63
C ARG A 368 32.80 9.63 18.66
N GLY A 369 32.76 10.39 17.57
CA GLY A 369 33.31 11.76 17.49
C GLY A 369 32.24 12.82 17.25
N VAL A 370 32.66 14.08 17.11
CA VAL A 370 31.77 15.19 16.74
C VAL A 370 31.19 14.95 15.35
N PHE A 371 29.87 15.04 15.25
CA PHE A 371 29.14 14.80 14.01
C PHE A 371 29.17 16.06 13.13
N THR A 372 30.15 16.12 12.21
CA THR A 372 30.31 17.23 11.24
C THR A 372 29.97 16.76 9.83
N GLU A 373 29.66 17.66 8.91
CA GLU A 373 29.31 17.32 7.51
C GLU A 373 30.37 16.45 6.83
N LYS A 374 31.67 16.73 7.06
CA LYS A 374 32.77 15.91 6.54
C LYS A 374 32.73 14.47 7.08
N VAL A 375 32.35 14.31 8.34
CA VAL A 375 32.18 12.98 8.96
C VAL A 375 30.97 12.28 8.35
N VAL A 376 29.84 12.97 8.19
CA VAL A 376 28.63 12.43 7.55
C VAL A 376 28.94 11.90 6.16
N SER A 377 29.61 12.70 5.33
CA SER A 377 30.02 12.30 3.99
C SER A 377 30.91 11.05 4.00
N ARG A 378 31.86 10.98 4.93
CA ARG A 378 32.76 9.82 5.08
C ARG A 378 32.02 8.56 5.54
N VAL A 379 31.12 8.67 6.51
CA VAL A 379 30.30 7.54 6.98
C VAL A 379 29.37 7.07 5.87
N SER A 380 28.69 7.99 5.19
CA SER A 380 27.78 7.69 4.08
C SER A 380 28.50 6.91 2.95
N LYS A 381 29.67 7.37 2.52
CA LYS A 381 30.47 6.71 1.47
C LYS A 381 30.97 5.31 1.85
N SER A 382 31.10 5.01 3.13
CA SER A 382 31.66 3.73 3.62
C SER A 382 30.61 2.74 4.12
N ALA A 383 29.44 3.22 4.59
CA ALA A 383 28.44 2.41 5.30
C ALA A 383 28.05 1.12 4.55
N MET A 384 27.66 1.23 3.27
CA MET A 384 27.25 0.06 2.49
C MET A 384 28.39 -0.93 2.25
N LYS A 385 29.61 -0.43 2.01
CA LYS A 385 30.79 -1.28 1.79
C LYS A 385 31.24 -1.99 3.06
N VAL A 386 31.20 -1.30 4.20
CA VAL A 386 31.46 -1.90 5.51
C VAL A 386 30.42 -2.96 5.82
N HIS A 387 29.13 -2.70 5.55
CA HIS A 387 28.06 -3.67 5.73
C HIS A 387 28.24 -4.92 4.86
N GLU A 388 28.68 -4.76 3.61
CA GLU A 388 29.01 -5.87 2.70
C GLU A 388 30.15 -6.74 3.25
N ILE A 389 31.22 -6.11 3.75
CA ILE A 389 32.36 -6.82 4.37
C ILE A 389 31.91 -7.60 5.61
N ILE A 390 31.10 -6.98 6.48
CA ILE A 390 30.57 -7.65 7.69
C ILE A 390 29.72 -8.87 7.30
N ARG A 391 28.81 -8.72 6.33
CA ARG A 391 27.98 -9.83 5.83
C ARG A 391 28.82 -10.98 5.27
N GLN A 392 29.88 -10.68 4.51
CA GLN A 392 30.76 -11.71 3.97
C GLN A 392 31.54 -12.41 5.08
N PHE A 393 32.04 -11.66 6.07
CA PHE A 393 32.72 -12.21 7.22
C PHE A 393 31.81 -13.14 8.04
N ASP A 394 30.58 -12.70 8.33
CA ASP A 394 29.57 -13.51 9.02
C ASP A 394 29.26 -14.81 8.26
N LYS A 395 29.12 -14.72 6.92
CA LYS A 395 28.93 -15.89 6.06
C LYS A 395 30.10 -16.86 6.13
N MET A 396 31.34 -16.37 6.10
CA MET A 396 32.54 -17.20 6.23
C MET A 396 32.64 -17.85 7.62
N CYS A 397 32.15 -17.16 8.64
CA CYS A 397 32.14 -17.65 10.02
C CYS A 397 30.91 -18.50 10.36
N ASN A 398 30.01 -18.78 9.41
CA ASN A 398 28.74 -19.46 9.62
C ASN A 398 27.89 -18.83 10.75
N VAL A 399 27.98 -17.50 10.92
CA VAL A 399 27.14 -16.78 11.87
C VAL A 399 25.70 -16.82 11.36
N HIS A 400 24.80 -17.37 12.16
CA HIS A 400 23.39 -17.44 11.80
C HIS A 400 22.75 -16.07 11.94
N VAL A 401 22.30 -15.49 10.83
CA VAL A 401 21.48 -14.28 10.85
C VAL A 401 20.01 -14.71 10.89
N PRO A 402 19.28 -14.44 11.99
CA PRO A 402 17.86 -14.79 12.07
C PRO A 402 17.08 -14.06 10.98
N SER A 403 16.25 -14.78 10.22
CA SER A 403 15.34 -14.15 9.27
C SER A 403 14.20 -13.47 10.03
N GLY A 404 13.91 -12.20 9.71
CA GLY A 404 12.75 -11.49 10.27
C GLY A 404 11.40 -12.10 9.91
N ARG A 405 11.36 -13.02 8.94
CA ARG A 405 10.20 -13.87 8.66
C ARG A 405 10.26 -15.08 9.60
N HIS A 406 9.32 -15.16 10.55
CA HIS A 406 9.10 -16.39 11.30
C HIS A 406 8.75 -17.50 10.31
N ARG A 407 9.46 -18.63 10.36
CA ARG A 407 9.03 -19.83 9.64
C ARG A 407 7.81 -20.36 10.38
N THR A 408 6.66 -20.37 9.71
CA THR A 408 5.46 -21.06 10.16
C THR A 408 5.65 -22.56 10.14
#